data_AF-A0A8H9L9V4-F1
#
_entry.id   AF-A0A8H9L9V4-F1
#
_cell.length_a   1.000
_cell.length_b   1.000
_cell.length_c   1.000
_cell.angle_alpha   90.00
_cell.angle_beta   90.00
_cell.angle_gamma   90.00
#
_symmetry.space_group_name_H-M   'P 1'
#
loop_
_entity.id
_entity.type
_entity.pdbx_description
1 polymer ?
#
loop_
_entity_poly.entity_id
_entity_poly.type
_entity_poly.pdbx_seq_one_letter_code
_entity_poly.pdbx_strand_id
1 'polypeptide(L)'
;MSNPTVTVPIREALRYAQGRAERLARTQQLEIGEDLFVRIAPGGRKFLLFCLDGEPDRSAAEAVAAALGLRNPAYGWHQGATLRSLTVIEEGAADVPEAAGADDGDS
;
A
#
# COMPACT_ATOMS: atom_id res chain seq x y z
N MET A 1 -3.11 16.38 -32.90
CA MET A 1 -4.16 15.53 -32.28
C MET A 1 -4.07 15.74 -30.78
N SER A 2 -5.16 16.05 -30.08
CA SER A 2 -5.14 16.12 -28.61
C SER A 2 -5.29 14.71 -28.05
N ASN A 3 -4.47 14.34 -27.07
CA ASN A 3 -4.63 13.06 -26.37
C ASN A 3 -5.94 13.10 -25.54
N PRO A 4 -6.72 12.01 -25.51
CA PRO A 4 -7.95 11.96 -24.73
C PRO A 4 -7.63 12.01 -23.23
N THR A 5 -8.45 12.75 -22.46
CA THR A 5 -8.42 12.67 -21.00
C THR A 5 -9.16 11.42 -20.56
N VAL A 6 -8.50 10.56 -19.81
CA VAL A 6 -9.09 9.34 -19.24
C VAL A 6 -9.08 9.46 -17.72
N THR A 7 -10.23 9.19 -17.10
CA THR A 7 -10.34 9.12 -15.64
C THR A 7 -10.07 7.69 -15.19
N VAL A 8 -9.08 7.50 -14.31
CA VAL A 8 -8.81 6.20 -13.69
C VAL A 8 -9.37 6.20 -12.26
N PRO A 9 -10.32 5.31 -11.92
CA PRO A 9 -10.80 5.18 -10.55
C PRO A 9 -9.66 4.76 -9.62
N ILE A 10 -9.57 5.37 -8.44
CA ILE A 10 -8.51 5.04 -7.46
C ILE A 10 -8.50 3.54 -7.09
N ARG A 11 -9.68 2.91 -7.05
CA ARG A 11 -9.81 1.46 -6.80
C ARG A 11 -9.13 0.61 -7.88
N GLU A 12 -9.14 1.06 -9.13
CA GLU A 12 -8.45 0.38 -10.23
C GLU A 12 -6.95 0.56 -10.12
N ALA A 13 -6.48 1.78 -9.79
CA ALA A 13 -5.06 2.03 -9.53
C ALA A 13 -4.53 1.16 -8.37
N LEU A 14 -5.29 1.01 -7.29
CA LEU A 14 -4.95 0.12 -6.17
C LEU A 14 -4.82 -1.35 -6.60
N ARG A 15 -5.79 -1.87 -7.37
CA ARG A 15 -5.75 -3.25 -7.88
C ARG A 15 -4.60 -3.47 -8.86
N TYR A 16 -4.33 -2.49 -9.71
CA TYR A 16 -3.20 -2.53 -10.62
C TYR A 16 -1.87 -2.60 -9.86
N ALA A 17 -1.71 -1.77 -8.83
CA ALA A 17 -0.55 -1.84 -7.94
C ALA A 17 -0.46 -3.16 -7.18
N GLN A 18 -1.58 -3.71 -6.70
CA GLN A 18 -1.61 -5.03 -6.06
C GLN A 18 -1.05 -6.12 -6.98
N GLY A 19 -1.56 -6.21 -8.21
CA GLY A 19 -1.09 -7.19 -9.19
C GLY A 19 0.39 -6.99 -9.54
N ARG A 20 0.90 -5.76 -9.52
CA ARG A 20 2.35 -5.50 -9.66
C ARG A 20 3.14 -5.96 -8.45
N ALA A 21 2.64 -5.74 -7.23
CA ALA A 21 3.31 -6.14 -6.00
C ALA A 21 3.46 -7.67 -5.93
N GLU A 22 2.44 -8.39 -6.37
CA GLU A 22 2.46 -9.85 -6.53
C GLU A 22 3.42 -10.27 -7.66
N ARG A 23 3.20 -9.79 -8.88
CA ARG A 23 3.95 -10.25 -10.08
C ARG A 23 5.44 -9.92 -10.03
N LEU A 24 5.81 -8.79 -9.43
CA LEU A 24 7.19 -8.31 -9.42
C LEU A 24 7.90 -8.60 -8.10
N ALA A 25 7.21 -9.14 -7.10
CA ALA A 25 7.71 -9.30 -5.74
C ALA A 25 8.36 -8.01 -5.18
N ARG A 26 7.74 -6.86 -5.45
CA ARG A 26 8.24 -5.53 -5.08
C ARG A 26 7.15 -4.70 -4.42
N THR A 27 7.50 -3.99 -3.36
CA THR A 27 6.60 -3.02 -2.73
C THR A 27 6.13 -1.98 -3.75
N GLN A 28 4.83 -1.74 -3.81
CA GLN A 28 4.25 -0.68 -4.63
C GLN A 28 3.71 0.43 -3.71
N GLN A 29 4.20 1.66 -3.90
CA GLN A 29 3.72 2.82 -3.16
C GLN A 29 2.82 3.68 -4.06
N LEU A 30 1.68 4.12 -3.53
CA LEU A 30 0.78 5.06 -4.17
C LEU A 30 0.46 6.19 -3.20
N GLU A 31 0.45 7.41 -3.73
CA GLU A 31 -0.23 8.55 -3.13
C GLU A 31 -1.70 8.48 -3.56
N ILE A 32 -2.61 8.48 -2.60
CA ILE A 32 -4.05 8.28 -2.81
C ILE A 32 -4.89 9.44 -2.27
N GLY A 33 -4.23 10.49 -1.79
CA GLY A 33 -4.78 11.75 -1.29
C GLY A 33 -3.63 12.72 -1.00
N GLU A 34 -3.93 13.97 -0.68
CA GLU A 34 -2.95 15.06 -0.53
C GLU A 34 -1.80 14.74 0.44
N ASP A 35 -2.07 13.98 1.51
CA ASP A 35 -1.06 13.50 2.46
C ASP A 35 -1.19 12.01 2.77
N LEU A 36 -1.94 11.25 1.97
CA LEU A 36 -2.28 9.86 2.28
C LEU A 36 -1.60 8.89 1.32
N PHE A 37 -0.81 7.97 1.88
CA PHE A 37 0.00 7.02 1.13
C PHE A 37 -0.30 5.58 1.53
N VAL A 38 -0.29 4.69 0.53
CA VAL A 38 -0.37 3.23 0.73
C VAL A 38 0.87 2.56 0.16
N ARG A 39 1.49 1.69 0.96
CA ARG A 39 2.55 0.76 0.54
C ARG A 39 1.98 -0.64 0.53
N ILE A 40 1.80 -1.21 -0.66
CA ILE A 40 1.38 -2.61 -0.83
C ILE A 40 2.65 -3.47 -0.88
N ALA A 41 2.78 -4.38 0.08
CA ALA A 41 3.94 -5.26 0.21
C ALA A 41 3.96 -6.33 -0.89
N PRO A 42 5.12 -6.99 -1.14
CA PRO A 42 5.21 -8.13 -2.05
C PRO A 42 4.14 -9.19 -1.75
N GLY A 43 3.60 -9.80 -2.81
CA GLY A 43 2.48 -10.74 -2.72
C GLY A 43 1.10 -10.08 -2.62
N GLY A 44 1.00 -8.75 -2.41
CA GLY A 44 -0.24 -8.00 -2.59
C GLY A 44 -1.34 -8.26 -1.55
N ARG A 45 -1.04 -8.99 -0.47
CA ARG A 45 -2.01 -9.33 0.60
C ARG A 45 -1.78 -8.58 1.91
N LYS A 46 -0.81 -7.67 1.93
CA LYS A 46 -0.46 -6.82 3.07
C LYS A 46 -0.21 -5.40 2.58
N PHE A 47 -0.60 -4.40 3.36
CA PHE A 47 -0.24 -3.02 3.09
C PHE A 47 -0.05 -2.21 4.37
N LEU A 48 0.64 -1.09 4.22
CA LEU A 48 0.81 -0.07 5.25
C LEU A 48 0.22 1.25 4.72
N LEU A 49 -0.70 1.82 5.48
CA LEU A 49 -1.32 3.12 5.21
C LEU A 49 -0.72 4.15 6.17
N PHE A 50 -0.34 5.32 5.67
CA PHE A 50 0.29 6.35 6.49
C PHE A 50 0.04 7.74 5.92
N CYS A 51 0.12 8.74 6.79
CA CYS A 51 0.13 10.15 6.42
C CYS A 51 1.51 10.75 6.65
N LEU A 52 1.92 11.74 5.85
CA LEU A 52 3.15 12.49 6.11
C LEU A 52 3.02 13.41 7.33
N ASP A 53 1.80 13.93 7.55
CA ASP A 53 1.41 14.64 8.75
C ASP A 53 0.17 14.00 9.38
N GLY A 54 0.18 13.80 10.70
CA GLY A 54 -0.90 13.18 11.46
C GLY A 54 -1.03 11.65 11.36
N GLU A 55 -2.26 11.16 11.38
CA GLU A 55 -2.60 9.73 11.42
C GLU A 55 -3.61 9.38 10.33
N PRO A 56 -3.46 8.23 9.64
CA PRO A 56 -4.46 7.76 8.69
C PRO A 56 -5.74 7.32 9.41
N ASP A 57 -6.90 7.57 8.81
CA ASP A 57 -8.17 7.05 9.31
C ASP A 57 -8.29 5.54 9.07
N ARG A 58 -8.82 4.84 10.07
CA ARG A 58 -9.17 3.42 9.96
C ARG A 58 -10.20 3.17 8.85
N SER A 59 -11.14 4.09 8.63
CA SER A 59 -12.14 3.95 7.56
C SER A 59 -11.49 3.90 6.17
N ALA A 60 -10.40 4.66 5.96
CA ALA A 60 -9.62 4.63 4.74
C ALA A 60 -8.87 3.30 4.59
N ALA A 61 -8.31 2.75 5.67
CA ALA A 61 -7.69 1.44 5.67
C ALA A 61 -8.70 0.33 5.32
N GLU A 62 -9.91 0.40 5.84
CA GLU A 62 -11.01 -0.53 5.51
C GLU A 62 -11.42 -0.42 4.03
N ALA A 63 -11.52 0.79 3.50
CA ALA A 63 -11.82 1.02 2.08
C ALA A 63 -10.72 0.47 1.14
N VAL A 64 -9.45 0.65 1.50
CA VAL A 64 -8.31 0.09 0.75
C VAL A 64 -8.33 -1.44 0.83
N ALA A 65 -8.51 -2.02 2.02
CA ALA A 65 -8.60 -3.47 2.19
C ALA A 65 -9.73 -4.09 1.33
N ALA A 66 -10.89 -3.43 1.28
CA ALA A 66 -12.00 -3.83 0.43
C ALA A 66 -11.66 -3.69 -1.07
N ALA A 67 -10.98 -2.62 -1.48
CA ALA A 67 -10.57 -2.43 -2.88
C ALA A 67 -9.58 -3.52 -3.34
N LEU A 68 -8.67 -3.94 -2.45
CA LEU A 68 -7.69 -5.01 -2.64
C LEU A 68 -8.27 -6.42 -2.44
N GLY A 69 -9.54 -6.53 -2.01
CA GLY A 69 -10.20 -7.82 -1.78
C GLY A 69 -9.51 -8.68 -0.73
N LEU A 70 -9.00 -8.07 0.35
CA LEU A 70 -8.46 -8.81 1.49
C LEU A 70 -9.58 -9.53 2.25
N ARG A 71 -9.36 -10.79 2.63
CA ARG A 71 -10.27 -11.59 3.44
C ARG A 71 -9.80 -11.54 4.90
N ASN A 72 -10.73 -11.35 5.83
CA ASN A 72 -10.46 -11.22 7.26
C ASN A 72 -9.22 -10.34 7.58
N PRO A 73 -9.20 -9.08 7.11
CA PRO A 73 -8.06 -8.21 7.35
C PRO A 73 -7.86 -7.95 8.86
N ALA A 74 -6.64 -8.18 9.34
CA ALA A 74 -6.19 -7.76 10.65
C ALA A 74 -5.59 -6.35 10.55
N TYR A 75 -5.93 -5.49 11.52
CA TYR A 75 -5.49 -4.09 11.59
C TYR A 75 -4.57 -3.91 12.78
N GLY A 76 -3.37 -3.42 12.54
CA GLY A 76 -2.38 -3.12 13.57
C GLY A 76 -1.86 -1.70 13.44
N TRP A 77 -1.68 -1.03 14.56
CA TRP A 77 -0.98 0.25 14.58
C TRP A 77 0.53 0.01 14.63
N HIS A 78 1.26 0.78 13.83
CA HIS A 78 2.71 0.85 13.89
C HIS A 78 3.12 2.31 14.08
N GLN A 79 3.94 2.57 15.09
CA GLN A 79 4.52 3.88 15.34
C GLN A 79 6.01 3.80 15.05
N GLY A 80 6.42 4.27 13.87
CA GLY A 80 7.84 4.47 13.57
C GLY A 80 8.39 5.72 14.25
N ALA A 81 9.69 5.99 14.09
CA ALA A 81 10.33 7.18 14.64
C ALA A 81 9.77 8.50 14.04
N THR A 82 9.22 8.45 12.83
CA THR A 82 8.79 9.62 12.06
C THR A 82 7.36 9.54 11.52
N LEU A 83 6.72 8.37 11.49
CA LEU A 83 5.41 8.19 10.87
C LEU A 83 4.53 7.25 11.71
N ARG A 84 3.27 7.64 11.88
CA ARG A 84 2.21 6.78 12.44
C ARG A 84 1.48 6.12 11.28
N SER A 85 1.41 4.80 11.32
CA SER A 85 0.85 4.01 10.23
C SER A 85 -0.10 2.92 10.70
N LEU A 86 -1.05 2.59 9.83
CA LEU A 86 -1.93 1.45 9.94
C LEU A 86 -1.43 0.33 9.04
N THR A 87 -1.00 -0.76 9.65
CA THR A 87 -0.66 -2.00 8.96
C THR A 87 -1.91 -2.85 8.82
N VAL A 88 -2.17 -3.34 7.61
CA VAL A 88 -3.31 -4.20 7.31
C VAL A 88 -2.83 -5.46 6.61
N ILE A 89 -3.22 -6.61 7.16
CA ILE A 89 -2.73 -7.93 6.73
C ILE A 89 -3.93 -8.86 6.53
N GLU A 90 -4.07 -9.48 5.36
CA GLU A 90 -4.99 -10.62 5.22
C GLU A 90 -4.55 -11.76 6.13
N GLU A 91 -5.49 -12.32 6.89
CA GLU A 91 -5.24 -13.49 7.73
C GLU A 91 -4.70 -14.66 6.90
N GLY A 92 -3.60 -15.26 7.35
CA GLY A 92 -2.93 -16.35 6.64
C GLY A 92 -2.02 -15.91 5.48
N ALA A 93 -1.85 -14.61 5.23
CA ALA A 93 -0.90 -14.12 4.23
C ALA A 93 0.55 -14.41 4.68
N ALA A 94 1.30 -15.15 3.85
CA ALA A 94 2.71 -15.44 4.10
C ALA A 94 3.55 -14.15 4.17
N ASP A 95 4.55 -14.12 5.06
CA ASP A 95 5.61 -13.10 4.99
C ASP A 95 6.52 -13.45 3.83
N VAL A 96 6.32 -12.76 2.70
CA VAL A 96 7.32 -12.73 1.65
C VAL A 96 8.37 -11.74 2.12
N PRO A 97 9.63 -12.17 2.34
CA PRO A 97 10.69 -11.25 2.74
C PRO A 97 10.77 -10.11 1.73
N GLU A 98 10.75 -8.87 2.23
CA GLU A 98 11.02 -7.71 1.38
C GLU A 98 12.40 -7.93 0.75
N ALA A 99 12.48 -7.87 -0.59
CA ALA A 99 13.77 -7.92 -1.25
C ALA A 99 14.61 -6.79 -0.67
N ALA A 100 15.71 -7.15 0.02
CA ALA A 100 16.62 -6.20 0.63
C ALA A 100 16.89 -5.09 -0.39
N GLY A 101 16.50 -3.86 -0.06
CA GLY A 101 16.77 -2.71 -0.89
C GLY A 101 18.25 -2.68 -1.23
N ALA A 102 18.56 -2.43 -2.50
CA ALA A 102 19.90 -2.02 -2.87
C ALA A 102 20.25 -0.81 -1.99
N ASP A 103 21.16 -1.05 -1.05
CA ASP A 103 21.90 -0.01 -0.37
C ASP A 103 22.74 0.67 -1.46
N ASP A 104 22.17 1.69 -2.11
CA ASP A 104 22.96 2.65 -2.88
C ASP A 104 23.72 3.52 -1.88
N GLY A 105 24.66 2.89 -1.19
CA GLY A 105 25.74 3.55 -0.47
C GLY A 105 26.71 4.10 -1.50
N ASP A 106 26.49 5.36 -1.89
CA ASP A 106 27.48 6.18 -2.57
C ASP A 106 28.74 6.26 -1.68
N SER A 107 29.87 5.77 -2.20
CA SER A 107 31.22 5.86 -1.60
C SER A 107 32.09 6.78 -2.41
#